data_AF-E6MRJ9-F1
#
_entry.id   AF-E6MRJ9-F1
#
_cell.length_a   1.000
_cell.length_b   1.000
_cell.length_c   1.000
_cell.angle_alpha   90.00
_cell.angle_beta   90.00
_cell.angle_gamma   90.00
#
_symmetry.space_group_name_H-M   'P 1'
#
loop_
_entity.id
_entity.type
_entity.pdbx_description
1 polymer ?
#
loop_
_entity_poly.entity_id
_entity_poly.type
_entity_poly.pdbx_seq_one_letter_code
_entity_poly.pdbx_strand_id
1 'polypeptide(L)'
;MGKKIQFSLVYRDMWQSSGKFQPRKDQLERIAPLFVEMGCFARVETNGGAFEQVNLLAGENPNEAVRAFCKPLKEAGIKTHMLDRGLNALRMYPVPDDVRAMMYRVKHAQGTDITRIFDGLNDVRNIKPSIKWAKEAGMTAQTALCITTSPVHTLEYYTNLADELIEAGAEEICLKDMAGIGQPAFLGKLTKAIKTKHPDILIEYHGHSGPGLSMASILEVCKNGADIIDTAIEPLSWGKVHPDIISVLSMLRNEGFDVPEINMNAYMKARALTQEFIDEWLGYFINPSNKIMSSLLLGCGLPGGMMGSMMADLGGIRQTINNLRKKKGEEELSMDDMLVKLFNEVEYVWPRVGYPPLVTPFSQYTKNIALMNLLTMEQGKGRFVMMDESMWGMILGKSGKVPGKIDPVLVELAKKQGREFTDVDPRTLLTDALEDFKKEMDENGWDYGQDDEELFELAMHPEQYRNYKSGQAKKNFLEDLQKAKDAKLGAKVSLEEATAFKHAMADAIVSPVKGQIFWEFQGDGEATPAVEPFIGKEYKEGDTFCYICTSWGEFEAIPAALGGKLVEIKAKQGDKVNKGDVIAYIQRPTAE
;
A
#
# COMPACT_ATOMS: atom_id res chain seq x y z
N MET A 1 -26.74 8.36 30.69
CA MET A 1 -25.73 7.55 29.99
C MET A 1 -25.22 8.40 28.84
N GLY A 2 -23.90 8.47 28.62
CA GLY A 2 -23.33 9.24 27.51
C GLY A 2 -23.76 8.70 26.14
N LYS A 3 -23.50 9.46 25.07
CA LYS A 3 -23.66 8.93 23.70
C LYS A 3 -22.72 7.73 23.54
N LYS A 4 -23.25 6.65 22.97
CA LYS A 4 -22.46 5.46 22.63
C LYS A 4 -21.53 5.75 21.47
N ILE A 5 -20.24 5.42 21.62
CA ILE A 5 -19.24 5.48 20.56
C ILE A 5 -18.73 4.07 20.29
N GLN A 6 -18.74 3.66 19.03
CA GLN A 6 -18.18 2.38 18.58
C GLN A 6 -16.77 2.56 18.04
N PHE A 7 -15.98 1.49 18.06
CA PHE A 7 -14.62 1.51 17.52
C PHE A 7 -14.48 0.55 16.34
N SER A 8 -13.67 1.00 15.39
CA SER A 8 -13.22 0.25 14.23
C SER A 8 -11.70 0.08 14.31
N LEU A 9 -11.20 -1.14 14.16
CA LEU A 9 -9.76 -1.41 14.09
C LEU A 9 -9.30 -1.38 12.64
N VAL A 10 -8.45 -0.42 12.27
CA VAL A 10 -7.95 -0.29 10.89
C VAL A 10 -6.69 -1.14 10.62
N TYR A 11 -6.75 -2.44 10.91
CA TYR A 11 -5.57 -3.32 10.86
C TYR A 11 -4.92 -3.37 9.47
N ARG A 12 -5.72 -3.39 8.38
CA ARG A 12 -5.21 -3.28 7.00
C ARG A 12 -4.43 -1.98 6.80
N ASP A 13 -5.00 -0.84 7.17
CA ASP A 13 -4.33 0.47 7.01
C ASP A 13 -3.13 0.66 7.93
N MET A 14 -3.09 -0.01 9.10
CA MET A 14 -1.94 0.02 10.01
C MET A 14 -0.66 -0.47 9.32
N TRP A 15 -0.74 -1.60 8.62
CA TRP A 15 0.38 -2.16 7.86
C TRP A 15 0.72 -1.30 6.65
N GLN A 16 -0.28 -0.89 5.87
CA GLN A 16 -0.08 -0.06 4.67
C GLN A 16 0.57 1.30 4.99
N SER A 17 0.25 1.88 6.16
CA SER A 17 0.82 3.15 6.61
C SER A 17 2.23 2.98 7.19
N SER A 18 2.55 1.79 7.68
CA SER A 18 3.84 1.48 8.30
C SER A 18 4.88 0.99 7.28
N GLY A 19 4.46 0.19 6.30
CA GLY A 19 5.34 -0.44 5.31
C GLY A 19 4.60 -0.89 4.06
N LYS A 20 5.29 -1.67 3.22
CA LYS A 20 4.79 -2.09 1.89
C LYS A 20 3.81 -3.26 1.94
N PHE A 21 4.10 -4.26 2.76
CA PHE A 21 3.41 -5.56 2.74
C PHE A 21 2.42 -5.72 3.89
N GLN A 22 1.55 -6.72 3.76
CA GLN A 22 0.49 -7.09 4.70
C GLN A 22 0.78 -8.45 5.34
N PRO A 23 0.19 -8.77 6.50
CA PRO A 23 0.27 -10.10 7.08
C PRO A 23 -0.32 -11.15 6.14
N ARG A 24 0.31 -12.33 6.13
CA ARG A 24 -0.17 -13.49 5.36
C ARG A 24 -1.38 -14.14 6.03
N LYS A 25 -2.03 -15.07 5.32
CA LYS A 25 -3.13 -15.89 5.84
C LYS A 25 -2.84 -16.50 7.21
N ASP A 26 -1.70 -17.18 7.38
CA ASP A 26 -1.31 -17.84 8.64
C ASP A 26 -1.18 -16.84 9.82
N GLN A 27 -0.73 -15.62 9.53
CA GLN A 27 -0.61 -14.54 10.51
C GLN A 27 -2.00 -13.95 10.84
N LEU A 28 -2.85 -13.75 9.84
CA LEU A 28 -4.22 -13.24 10.03
C LEU A 28 -5.11 -14.21 10.80
N GLU A 29 -4.99 -15.52 10.56
CA GLU A 29 -5.70 -16.56 11.33
C GLU A 29 -5.37 -16.53 12.82
N ARG A 30 -4.11 -16.23 13.16
CA ARG A 30 -3.65 -16.16 14.55
C ARG A 30 -4.10 -14.89 15.27
N ILE A 31 -4.15 -13.75 14.58
CA ILE A 31 -4.44 -12.45 15.20
C ILE A 31 -5.95 -12.19 15.34
N ALA A 32 -6.78 -12.66 14.41
CA ALA A 32 -8.21 -12.35 14.40
C ALA A 32 -8.97 -12.77 15.67
N PRO A 33 -8.73 -13.98 16.26
CA PRO A 33 -9.37 -14.36 17.52
C PRO A 33 -9.03 -13.42 18.69
N LEU A 34 -7.85 -12.80 18.67
CA LEU A 34 -7.45 -11.85 19.71
C LEU A 34 -8.24 -10.54 19.60
N PHE A 35 -8.59 -10.10 18.40
CA PHE A 35 -9.47 -8.94 18.22
C PHE A 35 -10.89 -9.21 18.74
N VAL A 36 -11.37 -10.45 18.59
CA VAL A 36 -12.62 -10.90 19.23
C VAL A 36 -12.48 -10.90 20.75
N GLU A 37 -11.41 -11.48 21.30
CA GLU A 37 -11.14 -11.57 22.75
C GLU A 37 -10.97 -10.18 23.39
N MET A 38 -10.49 -9.18 22.63
CA MET A 38 -10.38 -7.79 23.07
C MET A 38 -11.75 -7.16 23.42
N GLY A 39 -12.81 -7.54 22.70
CA GLY A 39 -14.20 -7.18 23.01
C GLY A 39 -14.61 -5.72 22.78
N CYS A 40 -13.71 -4.87 22.27
CA CYS A 40 -13.96 -3.43 22.13
C CYS A 40 -14.32 -2.96 20.71
N PHE A 41 -14.16 -3.81 19.69
CA PHE A 41 -14.36 -3.42 18.29
C PHE A 41 -15.74 -3.83 17.78
N ALA A 42 -16.45 -2.89 17.16
CA ALA A 42 -17.64 -3.17 16.37
C ALA A 42 -17.29 -3.53 14.92
N ARG A 43 -16.10 -3.11 14.45
CA ARG A 43 -15.63 -3.28 13.08
C ARG A 43 -14.13 -3.54 13.02
N VAL A 44 -13.70 -4.24 11.98
CA VAL A 44 -12.28 -4.38 11.63
C VAL A 44 -12.09 -4.19 10.13
N GLU A 45 -11.12 -3.37 9.75
CA GLU A 45 -10.72 -3.21 8.36
C GLU A 45 -9.83 -4.37 7.93
N THR A 46 -10.35 -5.21 7.03
CA THR A 46 -9.71 -6.49 6.69
C THR A 46 -9.04 -6.51 5.32
N ASN A 47 -9.53 -5.73 4.35
CA ASN A 47 -9.06 -5.82 2.97
C ASN A 47 -9.23 -4.49 2.19
N GLY A 48 -9.04 -4.54 0.87
CA GLY A 48 -9.05 -3.37 0.01
C GLY A 48 -7.82 -2.48 0.18
N GLY A 49 -7.91 -1.23 -0.29
CA GLY A 49 -6.78 -0.32 -0.32
C GLY A 49 -5.69 -0.81 -1.28
N ALA A 50 -4.63 -1.41 -0.76
CA ALA A 50 -3.57 -2.08 -1.52
C ALA A 50 -3.43 -3.58 -1.18
N PHE A 51 -4.28 -4.13 -0.31
CA PHE A 51 -4.13 -5.46 0.29
C PHE A 51 -3.98 -6.57 -0.76
N GLU A 52 -4.88 -6.63 -1.73
CA GLU A 52 -4.92 -7.66 -2.78
C GLU A 52 -3.65 -7.58 -3.64
N GLN A 53 -3.35 -6.37 -4.15
CA GLN A 53 -2.19 -6.13 -4.99
C GLN A 53 -0.87 -6.55 -4.31
N VAL A 54 -0.69 -6.23 -3.02
CA VAL A 54 0.58 -6.52 -2.33
C VAL A 54 0.73 -7.99 -1.94
N ASN A 55 -0.37 -8.71 -1.72
CA ASN A 55 -0.35 -10.16 -1.55
C ASN A 55 0.06 -10.86 -2.85
N LEU A 56 -0.53 -10.47 -3.98
CA LEU A 56 -0.12 -10.98 -5.30
C LEU A 56 1.37 -10.71 -5.57
N LEU A 57 1.86 -9.51 -5.22
CA LEU A 57 3.30 -9.17 -5.32
C LEU A 57 4.18 -10.00 -4.37
N ALA A 58 3.67 -10.47 -3.24
CA ALA A 58 4.37 -11.37 -2.33
C ALA A 58 4.34 -12.84 -2.81
N GLY A 59 3.63 -13.12 -3.92
CA GLY A 59 3.39 -14.47 -4.42
C GLY A 59 2.37 -15.25 -3.59
N GLU A 60 1.44 -14.55 -2.93
CA GLU A 60 0.39 -15.12 -2.09
C GLU A 60 -0.99 -14.89 -2.71
N ASN A 61 -1.94 -15.80 -2.46
CA ASN A 61 -3.33 -15.62 -2.85
C ASN A 61 -4.05 -14.71 -1.83
N PRO A 62 -4.50 -13.51 -2.20
CA PRO A 62 -5.21 -12.62 -1.28
C PRO A 62 -6.55 -13.18 -0.81
N ASN A 63 -7.26 -13.95 -1.63
CA ASN A 63 -8.63 -14.37 -1.36
C ASN A 63 -8.74 -15.25 -0.11
N GLU A 64 -7.83 -16.23 0.02
CA GLU A 64 -7.78 -17.09 1.20
C GLU A 64 -7.47 -16.29 2.47
N ALA A 65 -6.58 -15.29 2.38
CA ALA A 65 -6.23 -14.43 3.50
C ALA A 65 -7.42 -13.58 3.96
N VAL A 66 -8.21 -13.04 3.02
CA VAL A 66 -9.43 -12.28 3.35
C VAL A 66 -10.44 -13.18 4.06
N ARG A 67 -10.74 -14.38 3.54
CA ARG A 67 -11.69 -15.32 4.17
C ARG A 67 -11.24 -15.72 5.56
N ALA A 68 -9.96 -16.07 5.70
CA ALA A 68 -9.38 -16.49 6.96
C ALA A 68 -9.42 -15.38 8.03
N PHE A 69 -9.24 -14.12 7.62
CA PHE A 69 -9.35 -12.98 8.52
C PHE A 69 -10.81 -12.66 8.88
N CYS A 70 -11.71 -12.66 7.89
CA CYS A 70 -13.10 -12.26 8.08
C CYS A 70 -13.90 -13.28 8.89
N LYS A 71 -13.71 -14.58 8.64
CA LYS A 71 -14.51 -15.66 9.26
C LYS A 71 -14.65 -15.54 10.79
N PRO A 72 -13.57 -15.54 11.60
CA PRO A 72 -13.70 -15.48 13.05
C PRO A 72 -14.32 -14.17 13.56
N LEU A 73 -14.12 -13.06 12.84
CA LEU A 73 -14.70 -11.76 13.18
C LEU A 73 -16.22 -11.78 12.99
N LYS A 74 -16.69 -12.33 11.86
CA LYS A 74 -18.13 -12.46 11.57
C LYS A 74 -18.83 -13.43 12.50
N GLU A 75 -18.21 -14.56 12.81
CA GLU A 75 -18.73 -15.53 13.78
C GLU A 75 -18.94 -14.89 15.17
N ALA A 76 -18.13 -13.88 15.51
CA ALA A 76 -18.27 -13.07 16.72
C ALA A 76 -19.22 -11.86 16.58
N GLY A 77 -19.83 -11.64 15.42
CA GLY A 77 -20.72 -10.50 15.15
C GLY A 77 -20.00 -9.16 14.93
N ILE A 78 -18.68 -9.18 14.69
CA ILE A 78 -17.88 -8.00 14.33
C ILE A 78 -17.99 -7.79 12.82
N LYS A 79 -18.38 -6.59 12.38
CA LYS A 79 -18.45 -6.29 10.95
C LYS A 79 -17.04 -6.16 10.37
N THR A 80 -16.86 -6.60 9.14
CA THR A 80 -15.60 -6.40 8.41
C THR A 80 -15.78 -5.35 7.32
N HIS A 81 -14.76 -4.55 7.07
CA HIS A 81 -14.84 -3.51 6.03
C HIS A 81 -13.59 -3.38 5.18
N MET A 82 -13.77 -2.79 4.01
CA MET A 82 -12.71 -2.56 3.03
C MET A 82 -12.64 -1.10 2.58
N LEU A 83 -11.50 -0.69 2.03
CA LEU A 83 -11.33 0.60 1.37
C LEU A 83 -11.39 0.45 -0.16
N ASP A 84 -12.31 1.17 -0.79
CA ASP A 84 -12.62 1.12 -2.23
C ASP A 84 -12.51 2.51 -2.88
N ARG A 85 -11.89 2.58 -4.06
CA ARG A 85 -11.85 3.79 -4.88
C ARG A 85 -13.03 3.76 -5.87
N GLY A 86 -13.94 4.72 -5.79
CA GLY A 86 -15.17 4.78 -6.58
C GLY A 86 -14.97 4.59 -8.09
N LEU A 87 -13.90 5.15 -8.67
CA LEU A 87 -13.53 4.93 -10.08
C LEU A 87 -12.54 3.77 -10.29
N ASN A 88 -11.55 3.63 -9.40
CA ASN A 88 -10.37 2.79 -9.64
C ASN A 88 -10.36 1.46 -8.86
N ALA A 89 -11.37 1.22 -8.04
CA ALA A 89 -11.51 0.09 -7.12
C ALA A 89 -10.21 -0.14 -6.31
N LEU A 90 -9.60 -1.30 -6.50
CA LEU A 90 -8.43 -1.76 -5.75
C LEU A 90 -7.11 -1.57 -6.54
N ARG A 91 -7.14 -0.77 -7.62
CA ARG A 91 -5.95 -0.41 -8.41
C ARG A 91 -5.83 1.10 -8.62
N MET A 92 -4.81 1.53 -9.38
CA MET A 92 -4.45 2.95 -9.55
C MET A 92 -5.09 3.63 -10.77
N TYR A 93 -5.83 2.88 -11.59
CA TYR A 93 -6.45 3.34 -12.82
C TYR A 93 -7.92 2.86 -12.92
N PRO A 94 -8.76 3.51 -13.72
CA PRO A 94 -10.19 3.21 -13.79
C PRO A 94 -10.50 1.73 -14.09
N VAL A 95 -11.61 1.24 -13.55
CA VAL A 95 -12.06 -0.15 -13.66
C VAL A 95 -13.42 -0.21 -14.36
N PRO A 96 -13.59 -1.06 -15.39
CA PRO A 96 -14.88 -1.29 -16.05
C PRO A 96 -15.99 -1.73 -15.08
N ASP A 97 -17.23 -1.38 -15.43
CA ASP A 97 -18.40 -1.56 -14.58
C ASP A 97 -18.70 -3.01 -14.23
N ASP A 98 -18.57 -3.92 -15.19
CA ASP A 98 -18.78 -5.35 -15.02
C ASP A 98 -17.80 -5.96 -14.01
N VAL A 99 -16.52 -5.58 -14.07
CA VAL A 99 -15.48 -5.98 -13.12
C VAL A 99 -15.75 -5.39 -11.74
N ARG A 100 -16.19 -4.13 -11.65
CA ARG A 100 -16.57 -3.52 -10.36
C ARG A 100 -17.78 -4.22 -9.74
N ALA A 101 -18.82 -4.49 -10.53
CA ALA A 101 -20.02 -5.16 -10.05
C ALA A 101 -19.70 -6.58 -9.55
N MET A 102 -18.81 -7.31 -10.23
CA MET A 102 -18.30 -8.59 -9.75
C MET A 102 -17.50 -8.46 -8.45
N MET A 103 -16.61 -7.46 -8.33
CA MET A 103 -15.82 -7.23 -7.12
C MET A 103 -16.70 -7.18 -5.86
N TYR A 104 -17.81 -6.43 -5.87
CA TYR A 104 -18.66 -6.36 -4.68
C TYR A 104 -19.28 -7.71 -4.31
N ARG A 105 -19.70 -8.51 -5.30
CA ARG A 105 -20.25 -9.86 -5.05
C ARG A 105 -19.19 -10.77 -4.42
N VAL A 106 -17.98 -10.77 -4.99
CA VAL A 106 -16.84 -11.54 -4.49
C VAL A 106 -16.48 -11.12 -3.07
N LYS A 107 -16.32 -9.81 -2.82
CA LYS A 107 -15.93 -9.27 -1.51
C LYS A 107 -17.00 -9.54 -0.44
N HIS A 108 -18.28 -9.49 -0.80
CA HIS A 108 -19.35 -9.90 0.10
C HIS A 108 -19.29 -11.39 0.43
N ALA A 109 -19.10 -12.26 -0.57
CA ALA A 109 -18.97 -13.70 -0.39
C ALA A 109 -17.74 -14.11 0.43
N GLN A 110 -16.67 -13.30 0.38
CA GLN A 110 -15.48 -13.44 1.24
C GLN A 110 -15.72 -13.09 2.71
N GLY A 111 -16.80 -12.37 2.99
CA GLY A 111 -17.18 -11.94 4.33
C GLY A 111 -17.19 -10.44 4.53
N THR A 112 -16.79 -9.62 3.56
CA THR A 112 -16.78 -8.14 3.73
C THR A 112 -18.21 -7.61 3.86
N ASP A 113 -18.49 -6.89 4.95
CA ASP A 113 -19.84 -6.37 5.21
C ASP A 113 -20.02 -4.93 4.72
N ILE A 114 -18.97 -4.11 4.84
CA ILE A 114 -19.02 -2.67 4.52
C ILE A 114 -17.95 -2.35 3.48
N THR A 115 -18.32 -1.61 2.44
CA THR A 115 -17.36 -1.01 1.50
C THR A 115 -17.27 0.49 1.76
N ARG A 116 -16.08 0.97 2.12
CA ARG A 116 -15.79 2.40 2.28
C ARG A 116 -15.35 2.97 0.94
N ILE A 117 -16.27 3.62 0.25
CA ILE A 117 -16.10 4.12 -1.12
C ILE A 117 -15.67 5.59 -1.08
N PHE A 118 -14.53 5.91 -1.69
CA PHE A 118 -14.07 7.29 -1.84
C PHE A 118 -13.68 7.59 -3.28
N ASP A 119 -13.79 8.85 -3.69
CA ASP A 119 -13.15 9.36 -4.90
C ASP A 119 -12.08 10.38 -4.53
N GLY A 120 -10.92 10.31 -5.17
CA GLY A 120 -9.80 11.18 -4.78
C GLY A 120 -10.00 12.66 -5.14
N LEU A 121 -10.95 12.98 -6.02
CA LEU A 121 -11.38 14.35 -6.31
C LEU A 121 -12.63 14.76 -5.54
N ASN A 122 -13.20 13.85 -4.72
CA ASN A 122 -14.56 13.96 -4.18
C ASN A 122 -15.64 14.12 -5.27
N ASP A 123 -15.42 13.62 -6.48
CA ASP A 123 -16.43 13.63 -7.54
C ASP A 123 -17.47 12.52 -7.28
N VAL A 124 -18.66 12.92 -6.84
CA VAL A 124 -19.75 11.98 -6.53
C VAL A 124 -20.18 11.14 -7.72
N ARG A 125 -19.95 11.59 -8.96
CA ARG A 125 -20.27 10.79 -10.16
C ARG A 125 -19.46 9.48 -10.19
N ASN A 126 -18.23 9.53 -9.69
CA ASN A 126 -17.37 8.36 -9.55
C ASN A 126 -17.80 7.44 -8.40
N ILE A 127 -18.64 7.90 -7.47
CA ILE A 127 -19.04 7.14 -6.27
C ILE A 127 -20.42 6.52 -6.43
N LYS A 128 -21.38 7.23 -7.07
CA LYS A 128 -22.79 6.81 -7.18
C LYS A 128 -22.97 5.37 -7.75
N PRO A 129 -22.26 4.94 -8.80
CA PRO A 129 -22.38 3.56 -9.30
C PRO A 129 -21.98 2.49 -8.28
N SER A 130 -20.91 2.76 -7.52
CA SER A 130 -20.41 1.88 -6.46
C SER A 130 -21.41 1.67 -5.33
N ILE A 131 -22.18 2.69 -4.96
CA ILE A 131 -23.26 2.58 -3.97
C ILE A 131 -24.30 1.56 -4.45
N LYS A 132 -24.69 1.65 -5.74
CA LYS A 132 -25.66 0.73 -6.34
C LYS A 132 -25.14 -0.72 -6.31
N TRP A 133 -23.94 -0.96 -6.83
CA TRP A 133 -23.41 -2.33 -6.92
C TRP A 133 -23.09 -2.95 -5.54
N ALA A 134 -22.64 -2.14 -4.58
CA ALA A 134 -22.45 -2.59 -3.20
C ALA A 134 -23.76 -3.09 -2.58
N LYS A 135 -24.85 -2.33 -2.76
CA LYS A 135 -26.19 -2.73 -2.29
C LYS A 135 -26.70 -3.98 -2.99
N GLU A 136 -26.55 -4.06 -4.31
CA GLU A 136 -26.92 -5.25 -5.08
C GLU A 136 -26.18 -6.51 -4.61
N ALA A 137 -24.93 -6.36 -4.16
CA ALA A 137 -24.14 -7.44 -3.58
C ALA A 137 -24.48 -7.76 -2.12
N GLY A 138 -25.31 -6.95 -1.43
CA GLY A 138 -25.65 -7.14 -0.03
C GLY A 138 -24.68 -6.49 0.97
N MET A 139 -23.85 -5.55 0.53
CA MET A 139 -22.92 -4.79 1.38
C MET A 139 -23.50 -3.45 1.81
N THR A 140 -23.09 -2.98 2.99
CA THR A 140 -23.35 -1.60 3.44
C THR A 140 -22.47 -0.63 2.67
N ALA A 141 -23.09 0.35 2.01
CA ALA A 141 -22.38 1.40 1.29
C ALA A 141 -22.01 2.56 2.23
N GLN A 142 -20.75 2.58 2.69
CA GLN A 142 -20.19 3.71 3.43
C GLN A 142 -19.44 4.63 2.45
N THR A 143 -19.93 5.84 2.24
CA THR A 143 -19.26 6.79 1.34
C THR A 143 -18.36 7.73 2.12
N ALA A 144 -17.22 8.10 1.55
CA ALA A 144 -16.22 8.88 2.27
C ALA A 144 -16.02 10.26 1.65
N LEU A 145 -15.98 11.27 2.52
CA LEU A 145 -15.57 12.62 2.21
C LEU A 145 -14.05 12.71 2.47
N CYS A 146 -13.24 12.86 1.42
CA CYS A 146 -11.80 13.08 1.57
C CYS A 146 -11.56 14.49 2.12
N ILE A 147 -11.13 14.56 3.39
CA ILE A 147 -10.98 15.81 4.12
C ILE A 147 -9.67 16.50 3.74
N THR A 148 -9.80 17.76 3.36
CA THR A 148 -8.70 18.71 3.19
C THR A 148 -9.17 20.12 3.56
N THR A 149 -8.23 21.06 3.69
CA THR A 149 -8.51 22.45 4.09
C THR A 149 -8.04 23.41 3.00
N SER A 150 -8.98 24.04 2.30
CA SER A 150 -8.70 25.12 1.35
C SER A 150 -9.91 26.04 1.18
N PRO A 151 -9.81 27.17 0.49
CA PRO A 151 -10.93 28.09 0.27
C PRO A 151 -12.16 27.48 -0.41
N VAL A 152 -12.01 26.36 -1.16
CA VAL A 152 -13.14 25.69 -1.82
C VAL A 152 -13.80 24.61 -0.95
N HIS A 153 -13.06 24.05 0.02
CA HIS A 153 -13.52 22.95 0.87
C HIS A 153 -14.22 23.49 2.11
N THR A 154 -15.35 24.16 1.89
CA THR A 154 -16.17 24.78 2.94
C THR A 154 -17.10 23.77 3.61
N LEU A 155 -17.79 24.21 4.67
CA LEU A 155 -18.85 23.40 5.29
C LEU A 155 -19.95 23.05 4.27
N GLU A 156 -20.39 24.04 3.49
CA GLU A 156 -21.39 23.89 2.43
C GLU A 156 -20.96 22.89 1.36
N TYR A 157 -19.69 22.95 0.93
CA TYR A 157 -19.12 21.99 0.00
C TYR A 157 -19.31 20.55 0.48
N TYR A 158 -18.86 20.23 1.70
CA TYR A 158 -18.94 18.87 2.20
C TYR A 158 -20.37 18.43 2.55
N THR A 159 -21.22 19.34 3.05
CA THR A 159 -22.62 18.99 3.33
C THR A 159 -23.39 18.70 2.05
N ASN A 160 -23.15 19.44 0.97
CA ASN A 160 -23.78 19.17 -0.33
C ASN A 160 -23.32 17.82 -0.89
N LEU A 161 -22.03 17.49 -0.78
CA LEU A 161 -21.55 16.15 -1.16
C LEU A 161 -22.21 15.05 -0.33
N ALA A 162 -22.32 15.24 0.99
CA ALA A 162 -23.00 14.27 1.86
C ALA A 162 -24.46 14.07 1.44
N ASP A 163 -25.18 15.16 1.14
CA ASP A 163 -26.56 15.10 0.64
C ASP A 163 -26.66 14.26 -0.64
N GLU A 164 -25.83 14.55 -1.64
CA GLU A 164 -25.84 13.82 -2.91
C GLU A 164 -25.53 12.32 -2.75
N LEU A 165 -24.64 11.98 -1.83
CA LEU A 165 -24.26 10.60 -1.55
C LEU A 165 -25.38 9.85 -0.80
N ILE A 166 -26.01 10.50 0.18
CA ILE A 166 -27.15 9.95 0.93
C ILE A 166 -28.36 9.77 -0.01
N GLU A 167 -28.64 10.75 -0.87
CA GLU A 167 -29.68 10.66 -1.90
C GLU A 167 -29.42 9.52 -2.90
N ALA A 168 -28.15 9.26 -3.23
CA ALA A 168 -27.75 8.10 -4.03
C ALA A 168 -27.83 6.77 -3.27
N GLY A 169 -28.08 6.82 -1.96
CA GLY A 169 -28.34 5.67 -1.11
C GLY A 169 -27.20 5.30 -0.16
N ALA A 170 -26.20 6.14 0.08
CA ALA A 170 -25.22 5.86 1.13
C ALA A 170 -25.92 5.64 2.48
N GLU A 171 -25.56 4.55 3.17
CA GLU A 171 -26.09 4.22 4.50
C GLU A 171 -25.23 4.81 5.61
N GLU A 172 -23.97 5.15 5.29
CA GLU A 172 -23.01 5.71 6.22
C GLU A 172 -22.10 6.73 5.52
N ILE A 173 -21.62 7.71 6.29
CA ILE A 173 -20.64 8.71 5.86
C ILE A 173 -19.34 8.57 6.65
N CYS A 174 -18.22 8.45 5.97
CA CYS A 174 -16.89 8.51 6.56
C CYS A 174 -16.27 9.89 6.34
N LEU A 175 -15.84 10.56 7.42
CA LEU A 175 -14.96 11.72 7.34
C LEU A 175 -13.52 11.22 7.24
N LYS A 176 -13.00 11.13 6.02
CA LYS A 176 -11.70 10.51 5.73
C LYS A 176 -10.59 11.55 5.69
N ASP A 177 -9.99 11.82 6.85
CA ASP A 177 -8.80 12.66 7.03
C ASP A 177 -7.51 11.86 6.81
N MET A 178 -7.25 11.52 5.54
CA MET A 178 -6.12 10.68 5.11
C MET A 178 -4.74 11.26 5.44
N ALA A 179 -4.64 12.57 5.65
CA ALA A 179 -3.38 13.23 5.96
C ALA A 179 -3.28 13.61 7.45
N GLY A 180 -4.38 13.54 8.21
CA GLY A 180 -4.44 14.00 9.60
C GLY A 180 -4.41 15.51 9.75
N ILE A 181 -4.80 16.25 8.70
CA ILE A 181 -4.71 17.72 8.61
C ILE A 181 -6.06 18.41 8.86
N GLY A 182 -7.14 17.63 8.99
CA GLY A 182 -8.48 18.13 9.23
C GLY A 182 -8.50 18.96 10.51
N GLN A 183 -8.97 20.20 10.41
CA GLN A 183 -9.02 21.10 11.55
C GLN A 183 -10.11 20.63 12.53
N PRO A 184 -9.80 20.34 13.82
CA PRO A 184 -10.76 19.74 14.75
C PRO A 184 -12.10 20.50 14.84
N ALA A 185 -12.04 21.84 14.98
CA ALA A 185 -13.23 22.67 15.07
C ALA A 185 -14.07 22.67 13.77
N PHE A 186 -13.44 22.49 12.60
CA PHE A 186 -14.14 22.35 11.33
C PHE A 186 -14.83 21.00 11.22
N LEU A 187 -14.10 19.92 11.56
CA LEU A 187 -14.63 18.56 11.58
C LEU A 187 -15.84 18.44 12.50
N GLY A 188 -15.79 18.99 13.71
CA GLY A 188 -16.93 19.03 14.61
C GLY A 188 -18.15 19.76 14.02
N LYS A 189 -17.95 20.92 13.39
CA LYS A 189 -19.03 21.64 12.69
C LYS A 189 -19.61 20.83 11.54
N LEU A 190 -18.76 20.15 10.75
CA LEU A 190 -19.18 19.30 9.64
C LEU A 190 -20.01 18.11 10.13
N THR A 191 -19.53 17.39 11.14
CA THR A 191 -20.28 16.30 11.77
C THR A 191 -21.65 16.76 12.24
N LYS A 192 -21.71 17.90 12.96
CA LYS A 192 -22.97 18.46 13.45
C LYS A 192 -23.92 18.81 12.31
N ALA A 193 -23.42 19.44 11.26
CA ALA A 193 -24.24 19.86 10.11
C ALA A 193 -24.86 18.65 9.41
N ILE A 194 -24.07 17.60 9.15
CA ILE A 194 -24.56 16.36 8.54
C ILE A 194 -25.59 15.68 9.46
N LYS A 195 -25.28 15.47 10.75
CA LYS A 195 -26.21 14.84 11.71
C LYS A 195 -27.50 15.64 11.92
N THR A 196 -27.45 16.96 11.83
CA THR A 196 -28.65 17.80 12.00
C THR A 196 -29.61 17.59 10.84
N LYS A 197 -29.10 17.45 9.61
CA LYS A 197 -29.92 17.23 8.41
C LYS A 197 -30.32 15.77 8.24
N HIS A 198 -29.43 14.85 8.61
CA HIS A 198 -29.58 13.40 8.48
C HIS A 198 -29.34 12.71 9.84
N PRO A 199 -30.32 12.73 10.76
CA PRO A 199 -30.12 12.23 12.13
C PRO A 199 -29.78 10.74 12.20
N ASP A 200 -30.28 9.95 11.25
CA ASP A 200 -30.12 8.49 11.23
C ASP A 200 -28.85 8.03 10.51
N ILE A 201 -28.16 8.91 9.77
CA ILE A 201 -26.93 8.54 9.07
C ILE A 201 -25.82 8.25 10.08
N LEU A 202 -25.15 7.10 9.96
CA LEU A 202 -23.98 6.82 10.77
C LEU A 202 -22.79 7.62 10.24
N ILE A 203 -22.09 8.29 11.14
CA ILE A 203 -20.84 8.99 10.81
C ILE A 203 -19.65 8.30 11.45
N GLU A 204 -18.70 7.89 10.61
CA GLU A 204 -17.42 7.31 11.01
C GLU A 204 -16.28 8.31 10.77
N TYR A 205 -15.37 8.46 11.72
CA TYR A 205 -14.18 9.31 11.56
C TYR A 205 -12.93 8.45 11.36
N HIS A 206 -12.20 8.76 10.29
CA HIS A 206 -10.93 8.14 9.93
C HIS A 206 -9.86 9.22 9.88
N GLY A 207 -8.87 9.18 10.77
CA GLY A 207 -7.88 10.25 10.87
C GLY A 207 -6.50 9.77 11.29
N HIS A 208 -5.51 10.02 10.43
CA HIS A 208 -4.12 9.71 10.72
C HIS A 208 -3.51 10.65 11.77
N SER A 209 -2.55 10.15 12.54
CA SER A 209 -1.89 10.87 13.63
C SER A 209 -0.71 11.74 13.19
N GLY A 210 -0.35 11.73 11.90
CA GLY A 210 0.92 12.28 11.42
C GLY A 210 1.18 13.72 11.87
N PRO A 211 0.24 14.65 11.64
CA PRO A 211 0.38 16.05 12.06
C PRO A 211 0.07 16.34 13.53
N GLY A 212 -0.55 15.39 14.24
CA GLY A 212 -0.89 15.50 15.66
C GLY A 212 -2.24 16.09 16.02
N LEU A 213 -3.17 16.21 15.07
CA LEU A 213 -4.52 16.72 15.33
C LEU A 213 -5.55 15.62 15.67
N SER A 214 -5.26 14.35 15.37
CA SER A 214 -6.23 13.24 15.39
C SER A 214 -6.99 13.08 16.70
N MET A 215 -6.33 13.15 17.87
CA MET A 215 -7.01 13.04 19.17
C MET A 215 -8.01 14.17 19.42
N ALA A 216 -7.63 15.42 19.09
CA ALA A 216 -8.53 16.56 19.21
C ALA A 216 -9.70 16.45 18.21
N SER A 217 -9.41 16.02 16.99
CA SER A 217 -10.44 15.78 15.97
C SER A 217 -11.44 14.70 16.40
N ILE A 218 -10.98 13.57 16.97
CA ILE A 218 -11.84 12.52 17.51
C ILE A 218 -12.79 13.09 18.58
N LEU A 219 -12.26 13.86 19.53
CA LEU A 219 -13.07 14.47 20.58
C LEU A 219 -14.14 15.41 20.00
N GLU A 220 -13.74 16.28 19.05
CA GLU A 220 -14.64 17.23 18.40
C GLU A 220 -15.76 16.54 17.60
N VAL A 221 -15.45 15.52 16.80
CA VAL A 221 -16.48 14.81 16.03
C VAL A 221 -17.42 14.01 16.95
N CYS A 222 -16.91 13.37 18.00
CA CYS A 222 -17.74 12.67 18.99
C CYS A 222 -18.71 13.62 19.69
N LYS A 223 -18.25 14.80 20.12
CA LYS A 223 -19.09 15.85 20.74
C LYS A 223 -20.20 16.35 19.82
N ASN A 224 -19.99 16.25 18.51
CA ASN A 224 -20.90 16.74 17.48
C ASN A 224 -21.71 15.63 16.80
N GLY A 225 -21.64 14.39 17.30
CA GLY A 225 -22.57 13.33 16.95
C GLY A 225 -22.02 12.20 16.08
N ALA A 226 -20.71 12.12 15.86
CA ALA A 226 -20.09 10.95 15.24
C ALA A 226 -20.37 9.68 16.03
N ASP A 227 -20.50 8.56 15.33
CA ASP A 227 -20.98 7.29 15.89
C ASP A 227 -19.83 6.29 16.05
N ILE A 228 -18.82 6.36 15.18
CA ILE A 228 -17.77 5.34 15.04
C ILE A 228 -16.41 6.00 14.83
N ILE A 229 -15.38 5.49 15.48
CA ILE A 229 -14.02 6.01 15.38
C ILE A 229 -13.06 4.90 14.94
N ASP A 230 -12.31 5.15 13.86
CA ASP A 230 -11.17 4.33 13.48
C ASP A 230 -10.02 4.49 14.48
N THR A 231 -9.46 3.37 14.89
CA THR A 231 -8.37 3.28 15.87
C THR A 231 -7.36 2.21 15.46
N ALA A 232 -6.16 2.29 15.99
CA ALA A 232 -5.10 1.30 15.82
C ALA A 232 -4.72 0.65 17.16
N ILE A 233 -3.82 -0.33 17.09
CA ILE A 233 -3.15 -0.92 18.26
C ILE A 233 -1.63 -0.84 18.12
N GLU A 234 -0.91 -0.81 19.24
CA GLU A 234 0.53 -1.00 19.25
C GLU A 234 0.94 -2.40 18.75
N PRO A 235 2.16 -2.56 18.21
CA PRO A 235 3.22 -1.56 18.04
C PRO A 235 3.07 -0.71 16.79
N LEU A 236 1.95 -0.77 16.05
CA LEU A 236 1.78 -0.08 14.77
C LEU A 236 1.00 1.26 14.85
N SER A 237 0.36 1.59 15.97
CA SER A 237 -0.28 2.91 16.21
C SER A 237 0.70 4.10 16.18
N TRP A 238 0.13 5.32 16.07
CA TRP A 238 0.83 6.62 16.05
C TRP A 238 1.69 6.90 14.80
N GLY A 239 2.35 8.07 14.80
CA GLY A 239 3.09 8.56 13.64
C GLY A 239 2.15 8.74 12.45
N LYS A 240 2.50 8.16 11.31
CA LYS A 240 1.70 8.20 10.08
C LYS A 240 0.50 7.23 10.08
N VAL A 241 0.29 6.49 11.17
CA VAL A 241 -0.83 5.55 11.34
C VAL A 241 -1.98 6.25 12.08
N HIS A 242 -2.77 5.55 12.88
CA HIS A 242 -3.94 6.04 13.61
C HIS A 242 -3.68 6.06 15.12
N PRO A 243 -4.47 6.81 15.91
CA PRO A 243 -4.37 6.78 17.38
C PRO A 243 -4.57 5.40 17.96
N ASP A 244 -3.87 5.12 19.06
CA ASP A 244 -4.06 3.88 19.79
C ASP A 244 -5.41 3.85 20.52
N ILE A 245 -6.11 2.71 20.43
CA ILE A 245 -7.41 2.50 21.07
C ILE A 245 -7.39 2.78 22.59
N ILE A 246 -6.28 2.51 23.29
CA ILE A 246 -6.17 2.74 24.74
C ILE A 246 -6.30 4.23 25.06
N SER A 247 -5.61 5.09 24.31
CA SER A 247 -5.66 6.54 24.51
C SER A 247 -7.03 7.12 24.13
N VAL A 248 -7.63 6.63 23.04
CA VAL A 248 -8.96 7.05 22.60
C VAL A 248 -10.02 6.68 23.64
N LEU A 249 -10.00 5.43 24.13
CA LEU A 249 -10.88 4.95 25.18
C LEU A 249 -10.78 5.80 26.45
N SER A 250 -9.56 6.02 26.93
CA SER A 250 -9.30 6.82 28.14
C SER A 250 -9.86 8.24 28.01
N MET A 251 -9.60 8.91 26.88
CA MET A 251 -10.09 10.25 26.61
C MET A 251 -11.62 10.31 26.58
N LEU A 252 -12.26 9.46 25.77
CA LEU A 252 -13.71 9.51 25.57
C LEU A 252 -14.47 9.09 26.83
N ARG A 253 -13.96 8.13 27.61
CA ARG A 253 -14.54 7.73 28.89
C ARG A 253 -14.50 8.88 29.90
N ASN A 254 -13.38 9.61 29.98
CA ASN A 254 -13.26 10.76 30.89
C ASN A 254 -14.15 11.94 30.47
N GLU A 255 -14.43 12.10 29.17
CA GLU A 255 -15.42 13.07 28.69
C GLU A 255 -16.89 12.61 28.90
N GLY A 256 -17.10 11.38 29.39
CA GLY A 256 -18.42 10.86 29.73
C GLY A 256 -19.17 10.17 28.60
N PHE A 257 -18.49 9.79 27.51
CA PHE A 257 -19.08 8.94 26.47
C PHE A 257 -19.28 7.50 26.97
N ASP A 258 -20.28 6.81 26.41
CA ASP A 258 -20.46 5.38 26.61
C ASP A 258 -19.57 4.62 25.61
N VAL A 259 -18.50 4.01 26.12
CA VAL A 259 -17.50 3.30 25.32
C VAL A 259 -17.30 1.89 25.88
N PRO A 260 -17.06 0.88 25.03
CA PRO A 260 -16.84 -0.49 25.48
C PRO A 260 -15.63 -0.63 26.40
N GLU A 261 -15.63 -1.68 27.21
CA GLU A 261 -14.43 -2.13 27.93
C GLU A 261 -13.46 -2.85 26.97
N ILE A 262 -12.19 -2.89 27.37
CA ILE A 262 -11.13 -3.56 26.63
C ILE A 262 -10.49 -4.65 27.50
N ASN A 263 -10.37 -5.85 26.94
CA ASN A 263 -9.58 -6.91 27.56
C ASN A 263 -8.09 -6.66 27.29
N MET A 264 -7.40 -6.13 28.31
CA MET A 264 -5.97 -5.80 28.22
C MET A 264 -5.06 -7.02 28.03
N ASN A 265 -5.45 -8.21 28.49
CA ASN A 265 -4.65 -9.42 28.25
C ASN A 265 -4.67 -9.80 26.76
N ALA A 266 -5.84 -9.73 26.12
CA ALA A 266 -5.99 -9.95 24.68
C ALA A 266 -5.24 -8.88 23.88
N TYR A 267 -5.34 -7.60 24.27
CA TYR A 267 -4.56 -6.52 23.67
C TYR A 267 -3.05 -6.80 23.72
N MET A 268 -2.51 -7.20 24.87
CA MET A 268 -1.08 -7.48 25.01
C MET A 268 -0.63 -8.67 24.16
N LYS A 269 -1.46 -9.72 24.03
CA LYS A 269 -1.21 -10.82 23.09
C LYS A 269 -1.22 -10.33 21.64
N ALA A 270 -2.20 -9.52 21.25
CA ALA A 270 -2.32 -8.98 19.89
C ALA A 270 -1.14 -8.07 19.53
N ARG A 271 -0.70 -7.25 20.49
CA ARG A 271 0.51 -6.43 20.40
C ARG A 271 1.76 -7.29 20.22
N ALA A 272 1.94 -8.32 21.05
CA ALA A 272 3.08 -9.24 20.95
C ALA A 272 3.11 -9.98 19.62
N LEU A 273 1.96 -10.44 19.15
CA LEU A 273 1.84 -11.16 17.87
C LEU A 273 2.06 -10.24 16.67
N THR A 274 1.57 -9.00 16.73
CA THR A 274 1.89 -7.99 15.70
C THR A 274 3.38 -7.67 15.68
N GLN A 275 4.05 -7.62 16.85
CA GLN A 275 5.50 -7.47 16.95
C GLN A 275 6.24 -8.67 16.34
N GLU A 276 5.77 -9.90 16.60
CA GLU A 276 6.30 -11.11 15.98
C GLU A 276 6.27 -11.03 14.45
N PHE A 277 5.16 -10.55 13.86
CA PHE A 277 5.05 -10.41 12.40
C PHE A 277 6.04 -9.37 11.83
N ILE A 278 6.28 -8.28 12.57
CA ILE A 278 7.31 -7.29 12.25
C ILE A 278 8.69 -7.94 12.28
N ASP A 279 8.99 -8.70 13.33
CA ASP A 279 10.32 -9.30 13.54
C ASP A 279 10.60 -10.43 12.55
N GLU A 280 9.59 -11.19 12.15
CA GLU A 280 9.69 -12.28 11.19
C GLU A 280 10.12 -11.79 9.81
N TRP A 281 9.39 -10.82 9.25
CA TRP A 281 9.72 -10.30 7.91
C TRP A 281 9.14 -8.93 7.56
N LEU A 282 7.97 -8.54 8.10
CA LEU A 282 7.31 -7.29 7.69
C LEU A 282 8.16 -6.06 8.04
N GLY A 283 8.91 -6.13 9.14
CA GLY A 283 9.80 -5.07 9.61
C GLY A 283 10.98 -4.77 8.70
N TYR A 284 11.32 -5.63 7.72
CA TYR A 284 12.31 -5.28 6.69
C TYR A 284 11.79 -4.21 5.72
N PHE A 285 10.47 -4.06 5.62
CA PHE A 285 9.80 -3.13 4.70
C PHE A 285 9.09 -1.99 5.41
N ILE A 286 9.28 -1.86 6.73
CA ILE A 286 8.78 -0.74 7.54
C ILE A 286 9.86 0.33 7.63
N ASN A 287 9.52 1.57 7.30
CA ASN A 287 10.41 2.71 7.52
C ASN A 287 10.23 3.22 8.97
N PRO A 288 11.27 3.20 9.83
CA PRO A 288 11.15 3.67 11.22
C PRO A 288 10.66 5.11 11.35
N SER A 289 10.93 5.98 10.37
CA SER A 289 10.42 7.36 10.36
C SER A 289 8.90 7.46 10.27
N ASN A 290 8.19 6.40 9.85
CA ASN A 290 6.74 6.37 9.83
C ASN A 290 6.12 6.43 11.24
N LYS A 291 6.91 6.16 12.30
CA LYS A 291 6.51 6.35 13.70
C LYS A 291 6.61 7.78 14.21
N ILE A 292 7.28 8.63 13.47
CA ILE A 292 7.54 10.01 13.88
C ILE A 292 6.38 10.89 13.38
N MET A 293 5.84 11.70 14.28
CA MET A 293 4.86 12.73 13.96
C MET A 293 5.56 13.98 13.42
N SER A 294 4.93 14.66 12.47
CA SER A 294 5.45 15.90 11.90
C SER A 294 4.31 16.82 11.47
N SER A 295 4.29 18.02 12.05
CA SER A 295 3.33 19.07 11.70
C SER A 295 3.73 19.87 10.45
N LEU A 296 4.88 19.58 9.83
CA LEU A 296 5.39 20.30 8.65
C LEU A 296 4.42 20.28 7.46
N LEU A 297 3.53 19.29 7.42
CA LEU A 297 2.61 19.06 6.33
C LEU A 297 1.26 19.78 6.46
N LEU A 298 1.02 20.46 7.59
CA LEU A 298 -0.23 21.19 7.80
C LEU A 298 -0.42 22.34 6.79
N GLY A 299 0.66 23.05 6.45
CA GLY A 299 0.60 24.17 5.51
C GLY A 299 0.35 23.73 4.07
N CYS A 300 1.19 22.82 3.56
CA CYS A 300 1.11 22.36 2.18
C CYS A 300 0.01 21.31 1.93
N GLY A 301 -0.58 20.74 2.98
CA GLY A 301 -1.68 19.78 2.92
C GLY A 301 -1.30 18.38 2.39
N LEU A 302 -0.01 18.12 2.15
CA LEU A 302 0.46 16.83 1.63
C LEU A 302 0.33 15.72 2.69
N PRO A 303 0.04 14.46 2.31
CA PRO A 303 -0.09 13.36 3.26
C PRO A 303 1.26 12.88 3.80
N GLY A 304 1.32 12.54 5.09
CA GLY A 304 2.54 12.05 5.76
C GLY A 304 3.19 10.83 5.10
N GLY A 305 2.38 9.92 4.55
CA GLY A 305 2.86 8.75 3.81
C GLY A 305 3.75 9.09 2.61
N MET A 306 3.59 10.28 2.02
CA MET A 306 4.34 10.74 0.85
C MET A 306 5.76 11.22 1.17
N MET A 307 6.07 11.53 2.44
CA MET A 307 7.36 12.10 2.84
C MET A 307 8.55 11.27 2.36
N GLY A 308 8.47 9.94 2.42
CA GLY A 308 9.56 9.06 1.98
C GLY A 308 9.87 9.22 0.49
N SER A 309 8.86 9.07 -0.37
CA SER A 309 8.99 9.28 -1.82
C SER A 309 9.37 10.71 -2.17
N MET A 310 8.80 11.70 -1.47
CA MET A 310 9.08 13.11 -1.71
C MET A 310 10.55 13.44 -1.42
N MET A 311 11.10 12.95 -0.31
CA MET A 311 12.51 13.16 0.04
C MET A 311 13.46 12.50 -0.96
N ALA A 312 13.12 11.31 -1.47
CA ALA A 312 13.90 10.64 -2.50
C ALA A 312 13.93 11.45 -3.81
N ASP A 313 12.75 11.86 -4.31
CA ASP A 313 12.62 12.68 -5.52
C ASP A 313 13.35 14.04 -5.36
N LEU A 314 13.18 14.66 -4.19
CA LEU A 314 13.80 15.94 -3.86
C LEU A 314 15.33 15.83 -3.82
N GLY A 315 15.88 14.73 -3.32
CA GLY A 315 17.33 14.49 -3.31
C GLY A 315 17.94 14.49 -4.71
N GLY A 316 17.33 13.76 -5.64
CA GLY A 316 17.79 13.71 -7.04
C GLY A 316 17.68 15.07 -7.74
N ILE A 317 16.57 15.78 -7.53
CA ILE A 317 16.36 17.10 -8.15
C ILE A 317 17.24 18.17 -7.52
N ARG A 318 17.47 18.13 -6.21
CA ARG A 318 18.42 19.01 -5.50
C ARG A 318 19.82 18.91 -6.07
N GLN A 319 20.32 17.70 -6.32
CA GLN A 319 21.66 17.52 -6.90
C GLN A 319 21.75 18.19 -8.28
N THR A 320 20.71 18.04 -9.10
CA THR A 320 20.65 18.68 -10.42
C THR A 320 20.60 20.21 -10.30
N ILE A 321 19.80 20.75 -9.38
CA ILE A 321 19.70 22.18 -9.09
C ILE A 321 21.04 22.73 -8.59
N ASN A 322 21.70 22.08 -7.63
CA ASN A 322 22.99 22.53 -7.09
C ASN A 322 24.09 22.52 -8.17
N ASN A 323 24.07 21.54 -9.08
CA ASN A 323 24.98 21.54 -10.23
C ASN A 323 24.76 22.77 -11.15
N LEU A 324 23.52 23.21 -11.35
CA LEU A 324 23.21 24.42 -12.11
C LEU A 324 23.63 25.68 -11.36
N ARG A 325 23.33 25.77 -10.06
CA ARG A 325 23.70 26.89 -9.17
C ARG A 325 25.20 27.09 -9.10
N LYS A 326 25.97 25.99 -8.96
CA LYS A 326 27.43 26.01 -9.00
C LYS A 326 27.98 26.58 -10.31
N LYS A 327 27.38 26.23 -11.46
CA LYS A 327 27.77 26.81 -12.76
C LYS A 327 27.48 28.32 -12.86
N LYS A 328 26.49 28.82 -12.12
CA LYS A 328 26.15 30.25 -12.02
C LYS A 328 26.92 31.00 -10.93
N GLY A 329 27.71 30.30 -10.11
CA GLY A 329 28.39 30.88 -8.95
C GLY A 329 27.48 31.16 -7.75
N GLU A 330 26.33 30.48 -7.67
CA GLU A 330 25.35 30.61 -6.58
C GLU A 330 25.57 29.55 -5.50
N GLU A 331 25.19 29.85 -4.26
CA GLU A 331 25.28 28.92 -3.13
C GLU A 331 24.37 27.70 -3.32
N GLU A 332 24.85 26.54 -2.87
CA GLU A 332 24.10 25.29 -2.88
C GLU A 332 22.91 25.33 -1.91
N LEU A 333 21.80 24.70 -2.31
CA LEU A 333 20.64 24.54 -1.45
C LEU A 333 20.80 23.31 -0.56
N SER A 334 20.54 23.48 0.74
CA SER A 334 20.38 22.38 1.67
C SER A 334 19.11 21.58 1.38
N MET A 335 18.93 20.44 2.06
CA MET A 335 17.68 19.69 1.95
C MET A 335 16.50 20.48 2.51
N ASP A 336 16.73 21.22 3.60
CA ASP A 336 15.70 22.01 4.27
C ASP A 336 15.28 23.19 3.39
N ASP A 337 16.23 23.85 2.71
CA ASP A 337 15.91 24.91 1.73
C ASP A 337 15.03 24.37 0.61
N MET A 338 15.34 23.17 0.12
CA MET A 338 14.58 22.50 -0.94
C MET A 338 13.18 22.11 -0.47
N LEU A 339 13.04 21.63 0.76
CA LEU A 339 11.73 21.30 1.35
C LEU A 339 10.84 22.54 1.45
N VAL A 340 11.36 23.64 2.00
CA VAL A 340 10.62 24.90 2.11
C VAL A 340 10.23 25.42 0.73
N LYS A 341 11.14 25.38 -0.25
CA LYS A 341 10.84 25.75 -1.64
C LYS A 341 9.75 24.87 -2.25
N LEU A 342 9.80 23.56 -2.01
CA LEU A 342 8.78 22.63 -2.49
C LEU A 342 7.42 22.92 -1.88
N PHE A 343 7.33 23.15 -0.58
CA PHE A 343 6.06 23.46 0.08
C PHE A 343 5.45 24.76 -0.43
N ASN A 344 6.26 25.81 -0.57
CA ASN A 344 5.80 27.08 -1.16
C ASN A 344 5.33 26.89 -2.62
N GLU A 345 6.02 26.06 -3.39
CA GLU A 345 5.62 25.79 -4.77
C GLU A 345 4.37 24.91 -4.85
N VAL A 346 4.15 23.98 -3.91
CA VAL A 346 2.89 23.24 -3.77
C VAL A 346 1.75 24.20 -3.44
N GLU A 347 1.92 25.12 -2.49
CA GLU A 347 0.93 26.16 -2.17
C GLU A 347 0.63 27.07 -3.37
N TYR A 348 1.60 27.27 -4.26
CA TYR A 348 1.40 27.97 -5.53
C TYR A 348 0.64 27.13 -6.56
N VAL A 349 0.99 25.86 -6.73
CA VAL A 349 0.41 24.97 -7.75
C VAL A 349 -1.02 24.56 -7.39
N TRP A 350 -1.26 24.20 -6.14
CA TRP A 350 -2.50 23.59 -5.66
C TRP A 350 -3.78 24.38 -6.02
N PRO A 351 -3.88 25.71 -5.79
CA PRO A 351 -5.00 26.52 -6.27
C PRO A 351 -5.18 26.48 -7.79
N ARG A 352 -4.07 26.41 -8.54
CA ARG A 352 -4.09 26.55 -10.01
C ARG A 352 -4.60 25.30 -10.70
N VAL A 353 -4.35 24.14 -10.11
CA VAL A 353 -4.87 22.85 -10.57
C VAL A 353 -6.27 22.54 -10.03
N GLY A 354 -6.95 23.54 -9.43
CA GLY A 354 -8.34 23.43 -9.00
C GLY A 354 -8.53 22.78 -7.63
N TYR A 355 -7.56 22.89 -6.72
CA TYR A 355 -7.65 22.38 -5.34
C TYR A 355 -8.15 20.91 -5.24
N PRO A 356 -7.54 19.94 -5.92
CA PRO A 356 -7.88 18.54 -5.67
C PRO A 356 -7.58 18.18 -4.19
N PRO A 357 -8.39 17.33 -3.53
CA PRO A 357 -7.97 16.70 -2.29
C PRO A 357 -6.61 16.01 -2.50
N LEU A 358 -5.67 16.25 -1.60
CA LEU A 358 -4.30 15.73 -1.71
C LEU A 358 -4.22 14.29 -1.20
N VAL A 359 -5.02 13.40 -1.80
CA VAL A 359 -4.97 11.95 -1.63
C VAL A 359 -4.35 11.31 -2.89
N THR A 360 -3.85 10.09 -2.77
CA THR A 360 -3.32 9.34 -3.92
C THR A 360 -4.42 9.13 -4.97
N PRO A 361 -4.14 9.36 -6.27
CA PRO A 361 -2.86 9.77 -6.86
C PRO A 361 -2.65 11.29 -6.99
N PHE A 362 -3.65 12.11 -6.71
CA PHE A 362 -3.65 13.56 -6.98
C PHE A 362 -2.65 14.38 -6.15
N SER A 363 -2.35 13.94 -4.92
CA SER A 363 -1.23 14.50 -4.16
C SER A 363 0.11 14.32 -4.87
N GLN A 364 0.31 13.17 -5.51
CA GLN A 364 1.56 12.87 -6.21
C GLN A 364 1.68 13.74 -7.46
N TYR A 365 0.59 13.95 -8.20
CA TYR A 365 0.59 14.84 -9.37
C TYR A 365 0.93 16.27 -8.97
N THR A 366 0.27 16.79 -7.92
CA THR A 366 0.48 18.16 -7.43
C THR A 366 1.93 18.37 -6.94
N LYS A 367 2.45 17.41 -6.18
CA LYS A 367 3.86 17.41 -5.73
C LYS A 367 4.83 17.36 -6.91
N ASN A 368 4.59 16.47 -7.87
CA ASN A 368 5.49 16.26 -9.01
C ASN A 368 5.63 17.52 -9.86
N ILE A 369 4.52 18.16 -10.23
CA ILE A 369 4.61 19.40 -11.02
C ILE A 369 5.27 20.53 -10.21
N ALA A 370 5.02 20.62 -8.90
CA ALA A 370 5.69 21.61 -8.04
C ALA A 370 7.21 21.36 -8.00
N LEU A 371 7.63 20.11 -7.86
CA LEU A 371 9.03 19.73 -7.87
C LEU A 371 9.71 20.00 -9.22
N MET A 372 9.02 19.70 -10.33
CA MET A 372 9.50 20.01 -11.68
C MET A 372 9.55 21.51 -11.93
N ASN A 373 8.63 22.30 -11.39
CA ASN A 373 8.67 23.76 -11.44
C ASN A 373 9.94 24.30 -10.77
N LEU A 374 10.38 23.76 -9.63
CA LEU A 374 11.64 24.18 -9.00
C LEU A 374 12.83 24.01 -9.94
N LEU A 375 12.91 22.85 -10.60
CA LEU A 375 13.97 22.55 -11.57
C LEU A 375 13.91 23.47 -12.80
N THR A 376 12.72 23.66 -13.39
CA THR A 376 12.58 24.45 -14.62
C THR A 376 12.76 25.94 -14.37
N MET A 377 12.36 26.45 -13.21
CA MET A 377 12.66 27.81 -12.78
C MET A 377 14.16 28.02 -12.61
N GLU A 378 14.87 27.08 -11.98
CA GLU A 378 16.34 27.14 -11.88
C GLU A 378 17.01 27.09 -13.27
N GLN A 379 16.42 26.39 -14.25
CA GLN A 379 16.88 26.39 -15.65
C GLN A 379 16.48 27.65 -16.44
N GLY A 380 15.75 28.59 -15.86
CA GLY A 380 15.26 29.79 -16.56
C GLY A 380 14.11 29.52 -17.54
N LYS A 381 13.46 28.35 -17.48
CA LYS A 381 12.34 27.96 -18.37
C LYS A 381 10.96 28.38 -17.83
N GLY A 382 10.85 28.69 -16.54
CA GLY A 382 9.60 29.06 -15.88
C GLY A 382 8.79 27.85 -15.36
N ARG A 383 7.51 28.06 -15.03
CA ARG A 383 6.62 27.05 -14.45
C ARG A 383 5.80 26.32 -15.52
N PHE A 384 5.28 25.14 -15.18
CA PHE A 384 4.37 24.31 -15.98
C PHE A 384 4.94 23.83 -17.33
N VAL A 385 6.27 23.83 -17.45
CA VAL A 385 6.96 23.40 -18.69
C VAL A 385 7.03 21.88 -18.79
N MET A 386 7.22 21.18 -17.67
CA MET A 386 7.37 19.73 -17.60
C MET A 386 6.20 19.11 -16.83
N MET A 387 5.00 19.20 -17.41
CA MET A 387 3.78 18.61 -16.84
C MET A 387 3.49 17.25 -17.47
N ASP A 388 3.34 16.23 -16.64
CA ASP A 388 3.08 14.85 -17.08
C ASP A 388 1.62 14.62 -17.50
N GLU A 389 1.38 13.54 -18.25
CA GLU A 389 0.05 13.19 -18.77
C GLU A 389 -0.98 12.89 -17.68
N SER A 390 -0.56 12.45 -16.49
CA SER A 390 -1.48 12.17 -15.39
C SER A 390 -2.02 13.47 -14.80
N MET A 391 -1.15 14.47 -14.61
CA MET A 391 -1.57 15.82 -14.25
C MET A 391 -2.50 16.41 -15.32
N TRP A 392 -2.17 16.28 -16.61
CA TRP A 392 -3.05 16.69 -17.70
C TRP A 392 -4.41 15.96 -17.65
N GLY A 393 -4.41 14.65 -17.43
CA GLY A 393 -5.62 13.84 -17.29
C GLY A 393 -6.55 14.37 -16.19
N MET A 394 -5.99 14.72 -15.03
CA MET A 394 -6.74 15.33 -13.93
C MET A 394 -7.32 16.69 -14.33
N ILE A 395 -6.49 17.65 -14.78
CA ILE A 395 -6.98 19.02 -15.00
C ILE A 395 -7.90 19.14 -16.21
N LEU A 396 -7.79 18.25 -17.19
CA LEU A 396 -8.68 18.21 -18.36
C LEU A 396 -10.02 17.51 -18.05
N GLY A 397 -10.21 16.94 -16.85
CA GLY A 397 -11.45 16.28 -16.45
C GLY A 397 -11.55 14.80 -16.80
N LYS A 398 -10.47 14.17 -17.30
CA LYS A 398 -10.48 12.75 -17.71
C LYS A 398 -10.56 11.78 -16.54
N SER A 399 -10.20 12.22 -15.33
CA SER A 399 -10.26 11.41 -14.10
C SER A 399 -11.43 11.79 -13.20
N GLY A 400 -12.30 12.70 -13.64
CA GLY A 400 -13.34 13.33 -12.83
C GLY A 400 -13.13 14.84 -12.70
N LYS A 401 -14.08 15.49 -12.04
CA LYS A 401 -14.10 16.94 -11.88
C LYS A 401 -13.31 17.36 -10.64
N VAL A 402 -12.37 18.27 -10.82
CA VAL A 402 -11.70 18.93 -9.70
C VAL A 402 -12.66 19.87 -8.95
N PRO A 403 -12.51 20.07 -7.63
CA PRO A 403 -13.45 20.90 -6.84
C PRO A 403 -13.44 22.38 -7.24
N GLY A 404 -12.26 22.92 -7.54
CA GLY A 404 -12.03 24.33 -7.84
C GLY A 404 -11.95 24.66 -9.33
N LYS A 405 -11.77 25.94 -9.64
CA LYS A 405 -11.52 26.40 -11.01
C LYS A 405 -10.06 26.19 -11.38
N ILE A 406 -9.81 25.69 -12.59
CA ILE A 406 -8.48 25.66 -13.19
C ILE A 406 -8.04 27.08 -13.54
N ASP A 407 -6.79 27.42 -13.22
CA ASP A 407 -6.23 28.76 -13.48
C ASP A 407 -6.16 29.05 -14.98
N PRO A 408 -6.49 30.28 -15.42
CA PRO A 408 -6.40 30.68 -16.84
C PRO A 408 -5.06 30.35 -17.51
N VAL A 409 -3.94 30.40 -16.78
CA VAL A 409 -2.62 30.07 -17.33
C VAL A 409 -2.55 28.62 -17.84
N LEU A 410 -3.20 27.69 -17.14
CA LEU A 410 -3.23 26.28 -17.51
C LEU A 410 -4.24 26.03 -18.63
N VAL A 411 -5.35 26.77 -18.65
CA VAL A 411 -6.34 26.73 -19.74
C VAL A 411 -5.71 27.21 -21.05
N GLU A 412 -4.96 28.30 -21.03
CA GLU A 412 -4.23 28.79 -22.20
C GLU A 412 -3.14 27.83 -22.66
N LEU A 413 -2.41 27.22 -21.71
CA LEU A 413 -1.39 26.23 -22.01
C LEU A 413 -2.00 24.98 -22.68
N ALA A 414 -3.13 24.49 -22.17
CA ALA A 414 -3.87 23.37 -22.77
C ALA A 414 -4.23 23.67 -24.23
N LYS A 415 -4.79 24.86 -24.50
CA LYS A 415 -5.16 25.31 -25.85
C LYS A 415 -3.94 25.37 -26.78
N LYS A 416 -2.82 25.92 -26.32
CA LYS A 416 -1.57 25.98 -27.11
C LYS A 416 -1.03 24.59 -27.45
N GLN A 417 -1.29 23.60 -26.60
CA GLN A 417 -0.88 22.20 -26.83
C GLN A 417 -1.96 21.36 -27.54
N GLY A 418 -3.07 21.97 -27.98
CA GLY A 418 -4.17 21.25 -28.62
C GLY A 418 -4.90 20.26 -27.71
N ARG A 419 -4.89 20.51 -26.38
CA ARG A 419 -5.57 19.68 -25.39
C ARG A 419 -6.97 20.23 -25.11
N GLU A 420 -7.93 19.32 -24.98
CA GLU A 420 -9.34 19.66 -24.76
C GLU A 420 -9.81 19.24 -23.36
N PHE A 421 -10.55 20.15 -22.72
CA PHE A 421 -11.25 19.86 -21.47
C PHE A 421 -12.51 19.07 -21.76
N THR A 422 -12.86 18.15 -20.88
CA THR A 422 -14.05 17.32 -20.97
C THR A 422 -14.80 17.28 -19.65
N ASP A 423 -16.12 17.11 -19.72
CA ASP A 423 -16.99 16.83 -18.57
C ASP A 423 -17.68 15.45 -18.71
N VAL A 424 -17.17 14.62 -19.63
CA VAL A 424 -17.63 13.23 -19.77
C VAL A 424 -17.36 12.47 -18.48
N ASP A 425 -18.35 11.69 -18.04
CA ASP A 425 -18.18 10.73 -16.94
C ASP A 425 -17.06 9.73 -17.33
N PRO A 426 -15.91 9.71 -16.64
CA PRO A 426 -14.77 8.86 -16.97
C PRO A 426 -15.14 7.38 -17.12
N ARG A 427 -16.14 6.92 -16.36
CA ARG A 427 -16.64 5.55 -16.39
C ARG A 427 -17.19 5.18 -17.77
N THR A 428 -17.87 6.12 -18.44
CA THR A 428 -18.46 5.90 -19.77
C THR A 428 -17.44 5.77 -20.90
N LEU A 429 -16.16 6.05 -20.61
CA LEU A 429 -15.05 5.86 -21.54
C LEU A 429 -14.51 4.42 -21.52
N LEU A 430 -14.94 3.60 -20.56
CA LEU A 430 -14.54 2.22 -20.42
C LEU A 430 -15.59 1.30 -21.06
N THR A 431 -15.12 0.24 -21.68
CA THR A 431 -15.95 -0.88 -22.13
C THR A 431 -15.84 -2.01 -21.13
N ASP A 432 -16.90 -2.83 -21.06
CA ASP A 432 -16.89 -4.09 -20.34
C ASP A 432 -15.68 -4.96 -20.77
N ALA A 433 -15.08 -5.65 -19.82
CA ALA A 433 -13.82 -6.37 -20.01
C ALA A 433 -13.81 -7.78 -19.41
N LEU A 434 -14.87 -8.18 -18.70
CA LEU A 434 -14.90 -9.42 -17.95
C LEU A 434 -14.87 -10.65 -18.86
N GLU A 435 -15.52 -10.60 -20.02
CA GLU A 435 -15.52 -11.71 -20.98
C GLU A 435 -14.13 -12.02 -21.53
N ASP A 436 -13.29 -10.99 -21.74
CA ASP A 436 -11.91 -11.19 -22.17
C ASP A 436 -11.08 -11.90 -21.09
N PHE A 437 -11.29 -11.56 -19.81
CA PHE A 437 -10.63 -12.24 -18.71
C PHE A 437 -11.11 -13.68 -18.51
N LYS A 438 -12.40 -13.96 -18.70
CA LYS A 438 -12.93 -15.34 -18.69
C LYS A 438 -12.29 -16.19 -19.77
N LYS A 439 -12.20 -15.66 -20.99
CA LYS A 439 -11.52 -16.33 -22.09
C LYS A 439 -10.06 -16.61 -21.75
N GLU A 440 -9.36 -15.66 -21.14
CA GLU A 440 -7.98 -15.87 -20.68
C GLU A 440 -7.87 -16.96 -19.60
N MET A 441 -8.82 -17.02 -18.66
CA MET A 441 -8.89 -18.11 -17.66
C MET A 441 -9.01 -19.46 -18.36
N ASP A 442 -9.93 -19.58 -19.32
CA ASP A 442 -10.19 -20.83 -20.06
C ASP A 442 -8.98 -21.25 -20.91
N GLU A 443 -8.37 -20.31 -21.64
CA GLU A 443 -7.20 -20.57 -22.50
C GLU A 443 -5.97 -21.04 -21.70
N ASN A 444 -5.78 -20.53 -20.48
CA ASN A 444 -4.70 -20.94 -19.58
C ASN A 444 -5.04 -22.14 -18.69
N GLY A 445 -6.29 -22.64 -18.74
CA GLY A 445 -6.77 -23.71 -17.86
C GLY A 445 -6.75 -23.33 -16.38
N TRP A 446 -6.95 -22.05 -16.06
CA TRP A 446 -7.01 -21.56 -14.68
C TRP A 446 -8.43 -21.74 -14.10
N ASP A 447 -8.50 -22.24 -12.87
CA ASP A 447 -9.75 -22.34 -12.12
C ASP A 447 -10.28 -20.94 -11.78
N TYR A 448 -11.60 -20.74 -11.85
CA TYR A 448 -12.25 -19.46 -11.57
C TYR A 448 -12.18 -19.06 -10.09
N GLY A 449 -11.81 -19.99 -9.21
CA GLY A 449 -11.81 -19.81 -7.76
C GLY A 449 -13.19 -19.95 -7.16
N GLN A 450 -13.24 -20.09 -5.84
CA GLN A 450 -14.49 -20.05 -5.10
C GLN A 450 -15.16 -18.69 -5.33
N ASP A 451 -16.45 -18.67 -5.71
CA ASP A 451 -17.22 -17.44 -5.93
C ASP A 451 -16.57 -16.47 -6.97
N ASP A 452 -15.87 -16.99 -7.99
CA ASP A 452 -15.14 -16.23 -9.03
C ASP A 452 -13.92 -15.43 -8.53
N GLU A 453 -13.34 -15.84 -7.40
CA GLU A 453 -12.22 -15.17 -6.75
C GLU A 453 -10.95 -15.04 -7.60
N GLU A 454 -10.58 -16.07 -8.36
CA GLU A 454 -9.38 -16.02 -9.20
C GLU A 454 -9.62 -15.16 -10.45
N LEU A 455 -10.82 -15.25 -11.04
CA LEU A 455 -11.24 -14.36 -12.12
C LEU A 455 -11.22 -12.90 -11.67
N PHE A 456 -11.67 -12.63 -10.44
CA PHE A 456 -11.62 -11.31 -9.84
C PHE A 456 -10.18 -10.78 -9.71
N GLU A 457 -9.25 -11.57 -9.19
CA GLU A 457 -7.86 -11.14 -9.05
C GLU A 457 -7.19 -10.92 -10.41
N LEU A 458 -7.48 -11.76 -11.41
CA LEU A 458 -7.03 -11.53 -12.79
C LEU A 458 -7.60 -10.22 -13.35
N ALA A 459 -8.91 -10.00 -13.25
CA ALA A 459 -9.57 -8.83 -13.82
C ALA A 459 -9.16 -7.52 -13.11
N MET A 460 -8.91 -7.59 -11.80
CA MET A 460 -8.53 -6.44 -10.99
C MET A 460 -7.04 -6.10 -11.13
N HIS A 461 -6.16 -7.11 -11.07
CA HIS A 461 -4.70 -6.93 -11.12
C HIS A 461 -4.03 -7.86 -12.17
N PRO A 462 -4.28 -7.66 -13.48
CA PRO A 462 -3.93 -8.66 -14.49
C PRO A 462 -2.45 -9.04 -14.53
N GLU A 463 -1.56 -8.06 -14.46
CA GLU A 463 -0.12 -8.30 -14.49
C GLU A 463 0.36 -9.00 -13.22
N GLN A 464 -0.10 -8.54 -12.05
CA GLN A 464 0.29 -9.12 -10.77
C GLN A 464 -0.23 -10.55 -10.64
N TYR A 465 -1.45 -10.83 -11.09
CA TYR A 465 -2.04 -12.16 -11.08
C TYR A 465 -1.28 -13.13 -12.01
N ARG A 466 -0.94 -12.72 -13.24
CA ARG A 466 -0.11 -13.54 -14.15
C ARG A 466 1.27 -13.85 -13.55
N ASN A 467 1.89 -12.88 -12.89
CA ASN A 467 3.17 -13.07 -12.20
C ASN A 467 3.02 -13.98 -10.97
N TYR A 468 1.89 -13.95 -10.29
CA TYR A 468 1.55 -14.88 -9.21
C TYR A 468 1.41 -16.30 -9.74
N LYS A 469 0.59 -16.52 -10.79
CA LYS A 469 0.35 -17.85 -11.39
C LYS A 469 1.60 -18.49 -11.97
N SER A 470 2.51 -17.70 -12.53
CA SER A 470 3.81 -18.19 -13.04
C SER A 470 4.87 -18.43 -11.96
N GLY A 471 4.61 -18.06 -10.69
CA GLY A 471 5.59 -18.12 -9.60
C GLY A 471 6.64 -17.00 -9.63
N GLN A 472 6.64 -16.15 -10.67
CA GLN A 472 7.58 -15.04 -10.80
C GLN A 472 7.46 -14.02 -9.66
N ALA A 473 6.23 -13.76 -9.19
CA ALA A 473 6.01 -12.86 -8.05
C ALA A 473 6.69 -13.39 -6.77
N LYS A 474 6.56 -14.68 -6.49
CA LYS A 474 7.20 -15.31 -5.33
C LYS A 474 8.72 -15.25 -5.42
N LYS A 475 9.28 -15.51 -6.61
CA LYS A 475 10.72 -15.37 -6.87
C LYS A 475 11.20 -13.94 -6.59
N ASN A 476 10.55 -12.93 -7.17
CA ASN A 476 10.89 -11.52 -6.98
C ASN A 476 10.81 -11.13 -5.50
N PHE A 477 9.77 -11.57 -4.79
CA PHE A 477 9.59 -11.31 -3.38
C PHE A 477 10.73 -11.88 -2.53
N LEU A 478 11.13 -13.14 -2.77
CA LEU A 478 12.22 -13.77 -2.03
C LEU A 478 13.56 -13.07 -2.28
N GLU A 479 13.81 -12.64 -3.52
CA GLU A 479 14.99 -11.83 -3.85
C GLU A 479 14.99 -10.49 -3.11
N ASP A 480 13.87 -9.77 -3.11
CA ASP A 480 13.72 -8.49 -2.41
C ASP A 480 13.85 -8.63 -0.89
N LEU A 481 13.26 -9.68 -0.32
CA LEU A 481 13.39 -10.00 1.10
C LEU A 481 14.84 -10.31 1.46
N GLN A 482 15.54 -11.08 0.63
CA GLN A 482 16.95 -11.39 0.86
C GLN A 482 17.82 -10.14 0.79
N LYS A 483 17.60 -9.27 -0.21
CA LYS A 483 18.28 -7.96 -0.28
C LYS A 483 18.03 -7.11 0.96
N ALA A 484 16.80 -7.06 1.45
CA ALA A 484 16.45 -6.29 2.65
C ALA A 484 17.08 -6.89 3.92
N LYS A 485 17.16 -8.22 4.02
CA LYS A 485 17.89 -8.93 5.08
C LYS A 485 19.38 -8.59 5.07
N ASP A 486 20.02 -8.70 3.91
CA ASP A 486 21.44 -8.40 3.74
C ASP A 486 21.74 -6.93 4.04
N ALA A 487 20.89 -5.99 3.61
CA ALA A 487 21.04 -4.57 3.93
C ALA A 487 20.96 -4.29 5.45
N LYS A 488 20.04 -4.95 6.16
CA LYS A 488 19.90 -4.80 7.62
C LYS A 488 21.07 -5.44 8.38
N LEU A 489 21.63 -6.54 7.88
CA LEU A 489 22.81 -7.20 8.44
C LEU A 489 24.09 -6.41 8.18
N GLY A 490 24.29 -5.92 6.95
CA GLY A 490 25.42 -5.08 6.57
C GLY A 490 25.45 -3.72 7.28
N ALA A 491 24.31 -3.25 7.80
CA ALA A 491 24.24 -2.07 8.66
C ALA A 491 24.75 -2.32 10.09
N LYS A 492 24.94 -3.58 10.51
CA LYS A 492 25.37 -3.95 11.87
C LYS A 492 26.75 -4.60 11.96
N VAL A 493 27.36 -4.96 10.84
CA VAL A 493 28.53 -5.84 10.80
C VAL A 493 29.47 -5.37 9.69
N SER A 494 30.78 -5.35 9.92
CA SER A 494 31.74 -5.09 8.85
C SER A 494 31.66 -6.19 7.77
N LEU A 495 32.00 -5.86 6.51
CA LEU A 495 31.90 -6.81 5.38
C LEU A 495 32.68 -8.12 5.65
N GLU A 496 33.78 -8.03 6.42
CA GLU A 496 34.60 -9.17 6.83
C GLU A 496 33.91 -10.04 7.90
N GLU A 497 33.26 -9.45 8.89
CA GLU A 497 32.54 -10.18 9.95
C GLU A 497 31.24 -10.82 9.42
N ALA A 498 30.55 -10.19 8.46
CA ALA A 498 29.32 -10.74 7.86
C ALA A 498 29.64 -11.96 6.99
N THR A 499 30.77 -11.93 6.30
CA THR A 499 31.29 -13.05 5.52
C THR A 499 31.78 -14.17 6.44
N ALA A 500 32.49 -13.83 7.53
CA ALA A 500 32.94 -14.80 8.52
C ALA A 500 31.78 -15.52 9.23
N PHE A 501 30.69 -14.82 9.56
CA PHE A 501 29.52 -15.43 10.22
C PHE A 501 28.72 -16.35 9.28
N LYS A 502 28.57 -15.97 8.00
CA LYS A 502 27.94 -16.84 6.96
C LYS A 502 28.75 -18.11 6.72
N HIS A 503 30.09 -18.02 6.78
CA HIS A 503 30.99 -19.15 6.54
C HIS A 503 31.25 -20.02 7.78
N ALA A 504 30.99 -19.53 9.00
CA ALA A 504 31.25 -20.26 10.24
C ALA A 504 30.30 -21.46 10.48
N MET A 505 29.14 -21.49 9.80
CA MET A 505 28.14 -22.56 9.94
C MET A 505 27.86 -23.31 8.61
N ALA A 506 28.66 -23.07 7.57
CA ALA A 506 28.46 -23.66 6.26
C ALA A 506 29.76 -24.23 5.68
N ASP A 507 29.69 -25.42 5.11
CA ASP A 507 30.80 -26.08 4.45
C ASP A 507 30.91 -25.61 2.99
N ALA A 508 32.14 -25.34 2.56
CA ALA A 508 32.42 -24.98 1.18
C ALA A 508 32.39 -26.23 0.27
N ILE A 509 31.65 -26.15 -0.84
CA ILE A 509 31.83 -27.06 -1.97
C ILE A 509 32.97 -26.49 -2.82
N VAL A 510 34.05 -27.25 -2.93
CA VAL A 510 35.30 -26.81 -3.58
C VAL A 510 35.54 -27.62 -4.84
N SER A 511 36.01 -26.95 -5.89
CA SER A 511 36.42 -27.61 -7.12
C SER A 511 37.66 -28.49 -6.90
N PRO A 512 37.59 -29.82 -7.12
CA PRO A 512 38.75 -30.70 -6.95
C PRO A 512 39.72 -30.64 -8.14
N VAL A 513 39.27 -30.10 -9.27
CA VAL A 513 39.99 -30.03 -10.54
C VAL A 513 39.85 -28.66 -11.20
N LYS A 514 40.66 -28.41 -12.24
CA LYS A 514 40.51 -27.23 -13.09
C LYS A 514 39.61 -27.57 -14.26
N GLY A 515 38.61 -26.73 -14.54
CA GLY A 515 37.67 -26.99 -15.61
C GLY A 515 36.56 -25.95 -15.73
N GLN A 516 35.52 -26.29 -16.46
CA GLN A 516 34.34 -25.47 -16.67
C GLN A 516 33.12 -26.09 -15.98
N ILE A 517 32.35 -25.29 -15.23
CA ILE A 517 31.21 -25.75 -14.42
C ILE A 517 29.94 -25.95 -15.27
N PHE A 518 29.21 -27.02 -14.98
CA PHE A 518 27.87 -27.32 -15.50
C PHE A 518 26.97 -27.80 -14.37
N TRP A 519 25.79 -27.22 -14.17
CA TRP A 519 24.91 -27.59 -13.05
C TRP A 519 24.26 -28.97 -13.20
N GLU A 520 23.85 -29.34 -14.41
CA GLU A 520 23.18 -30.62 -14.68
C GLU A 520 23.36 -31.03 -16.16
N PHE A 521 23.35 -32.34 -16.43
CA PHE A 521 23.19 -32.91 -17.78
C PHE A 521 21.94 -33.78 -17.80
N GLN A 522 20.87 -33.34 -18.48
CA GLN A 522 19.71 -34.21 -18.71
C GLN A 522 20.01 -35.09 -19.93
N GLY A 523 20.02 -36.40 -19.72
CA GLY A 523 20.64 -37.41 -20.60
C GLY A 523 19.89 -37.76 -21.90
N ASP A 524 18.85 -37.02 -22.29
CA ASP A 524 17.91 -37.47 -23.33
C ASP A 524 17.94 -36.64 -24.63
N GLY A 525 19.07 -35.98 -24.93
CA GLY A 525 19.32 -35.43 -26.28
C GLY A 525 18.47 -34.21 -26.69
N GLU A 526 17.73 -33.59 -25.78
CA GLU A 526 17.03 -32.32 -26.01
C GLU A 526 17.80 -31.13 -25.41
N ALA A 527 17.79 -29.99 -26.10
CA ALA A 527 18.45 -28.76 -25.67
C ALA A 527 17.59 -28.00 -24.62
N THR A 528 17.37 -28.60 -23.46
CA THR A 528 16.71 -27.97 -22.31
C THR A 528 17.71 -27.12 -21.51
N PRO A 529 17.33 -25.93 -20.99
CA PRO A 529 18.20 -25.13 -20.13
C PRO A 529 18.56 -25.89 -18.85
N ALA A 530 19.84 -25.91 -18.48
CA ALA A 530 20.30 -26.50 -17.22
C ALA A 530 19.63 -25.80 -16.03
N VAL A 531 19.09 -26.57 -15.08
CA VAL A 531 18.47 -26.00 -13.88
C VAL A 531 19.59 -25.56 -12.93
N GLU A 532 19.79 -24.24 -12.82
CA GLU A 532 20.72 -23.70 -11.85
C GLU A 532 20.23 -23.98 -10.41
N PRO A 533 21.13 -24.33 -9.48
CA PRO A 533 20.76 -24.47 -8.08
C PRO A 533 20.30 -23.11 -7.51
N PHE A 534 19.37 -23.13 -6.55
CA PHE A 534 18.86 -21.91 -5.90
C PHE A 534 19.12 -21.94 -4.40
N ILE A 535 19.37 -20.77 -3.82
CA ILE A 535 19.59 -20.62 -2.37
C ILE A 535 18.37 -21.13 -1.62
N GLY A 536 18.59 -22.07 -0.70
CA GLY A 536 17.58 -22.75 0.08
C GLY A 536 17.23 -24.16 -0.40
N LYS A 537 17.72 -24.60 -1.56
CA LYS A 537 17.59 -25.99 -2.02
C LYS A 537 18.28 -26.94 -1.04
N GLU A 538 17.60 -28.02 -0.65
CA GLU A 538 18.17 -29.07 0.18
C GLU A 538 18.82 -30.16 -0.69
N TYR A 539 20.01 -30.59 -0.27
CA TYR A 539 20.76 -31.69 -0.84
C TYR A 539 20.91 -32.79 0.20
N LYS A 540 20.74 -34.05 -0.20
CA LYS A 540 21.13 -35.20 0.63
C LYS A 540 22.64 -35.39 0.54
N GLU A 541 23.19 -36.06 1.55
CA GLU A 541 24.60 -36.44 1.57
C GLU A 541 24.95 -37.26 0.33
N GLY A 542 25.92 -36.79 -0.46
CA GLY A 542 26.37 -37.45 -1.68
C GLY A 542 25.57 -37.13 -2.95
N ASP A 543 24.51 -36.32 -2.87
CA ASP A 543 23.80 -35.84 -4.07
C ASP A 543 24.77 -35.10 -5.00
N THR A 544 24.60 -35.23 -6.32
CA THR A 544 25.42 -34.47 -7.28
C THR A 544 24.99 -33.00 -7.23
N PHE A 545 25.94 -32.12 -6.91
CA PHE A 545 25.73 -30.68 -6.84
C PHE A 545 25.90 -30.02 -8.20
N CYS A 546 26.99 -30.33 -8.90
CA CYS A 546 27.29 -29.88 -10.26
C CYS A 546 28.29 -30.84 -10.92
N TYR A 547 28.70 -30.54 -12.14
CA TYR A 547 29.73 -31.23 -12.91
C TYR A 547 30.79 -30.26 -13.38
N ILE A 548 32.03 -30.74 -13.56
CA ILE A 548 33.13 -29.96 -14.09
C ILE A 548 33.74 -30.66 -15.30
N CYS A 549 33.72 -29.99 -16.45
CA CYS A 549 34.45 -30.43 -17.64
C CYS A 549 35.92 -30.03 -17.50
N THR A 550 36.80 -31.01 -17.35
CA THR A 550 38.25 -30.79 -17.26
C THR A 550 38.81 -30.28 -18.59
N SER A 551 40.02 -29.71 -18.56
CA SER A 551 40.70 -29.25 -19.79
C SER A 551 41.01 -30.34 -20.82
N TRP A 552 40.89 -31.62 -20.45
CA TRP A 552 41.07 -32.78 -21.34
C TRP A 552 39.74 -33.45 -21.72
N GLY A 553 38.60 -32.82 -21.39
CA GLY A 553 37.28 -33.19 -21.92
C GLY A 553 36.50 -34.23 -21.12
N GLU A 554 36.91 -34.52 -19.89
CA GLU A 554 36.18 -35.42 -18.98
C GLU A 554 35.27 -34.64 -18.04
N PHE A 555 34.08 -35.16 -17.74
CA PHE A 555 33.16 -34.57 -16.78
C PHE A 555 33.30 -35.25 -15.42
N GLU A 556 33.63 -34.47 -14.39
CA GLU A 556 33.65 -34.93 -13.00
C GLU A 556 32.41 -34.41 -12.25
N ALA A 557 31.65 -35.33 -11.66
CA ALA A 557 30.55 -34.98 -10.77
C ALA A 557 31.07 -34.49 -9.41
N ILE A 558 30.60 -33.33 -8.98
CA ILE A 558 30.95 -32.73 -7.70
C ILE A 558 29.80 -32.99 -6.73
N PRO A 559 30.01 -33.78 -5.66
CA PRO A 559 28.94 -34.08 -4.72
C PRO A 559 28.73 -32.97 -3.69
N ALA A 560 27.49 -32.82 -3.22
CA ALA A 560 27.16 -32.22 -1.93
C ALA A 560 27.56 -33.21 -0.82
N ALA A 561 28.87 -33.32 -0.58
CA ALA A 561 29.47 -34.42 0.18
C ALA A 561 28.91 -34.64 1.59
N LEU A 562 28.32 -33.62 2.23
CA LEU A 562 27.78 -33.69 3.59
C LEU A 562 26.26 -33.44 3.66
N GLY A 563 25.62 -33.16 2.51
CA GLY A 563 24.22 -32.74 2.46
C GLY A 563 23.95 -31.43 3.21
N GLY A 564 22.73 -30.92 3.10
CA GLY A 564 22.27 -29.72 3.77
C GLY A 564 21.64 -28.69 2.84
N LYS A 565 21.40 -27.50 3.39
CA LYS A 565 20.72 -26.41 2.70
C LYS A 565 21.73 -25.50 1.99
N LEU A 566 21.57 -25.28 0.70
CA LEU A 566 22.41 -24.36 -0.07
C LEU A 566 22.21 -22.93 0.43
N VAL A 567 23.28 -22.26 0.88
CA VAL A 567 23.20 -20.91 1.45
C VAL A 567 23.93 -19.84 0.63
N GLU A 568 24.87 -20.24 -0.24
CA GLU A 568 25.55 -19.34 -1.16
C GLU A 568 26.05 -20.09 -2.39
N ILE A 569 26.03 -19.42 -3.55
CA ILE A 569 26.59 -19.91 -4.82
C ILE A 569 27.59 -18.87 -5.32
N LYS A 570 28.82 -19.29 -5.62
CA LYS A 570 29.92 -18.43 -6.07
C LYS A 570 30.27 -18.58 -7.55
N ALA A 571 29.83 -19.66 -8.19
CA ALA A 571 30.02 -19.90 -9.61
C ALA A 571 28.70 -19.76 -10.38
N LYS A 572 28.79 -19.64 -11.70
CA LYS A 572 27.66 -19.66 -12.65
C LYS A 572 27.86 -20.79 -13.67
N GLN A 573 26.79 -21.11 -14.39
CA GLN A 573 26.87 -22.05 -15.51
C GLN A 573 27.96 -21.58 -16.49
N GLY A 574 28.91 -22.47 -16.80
CA GLY A 574 29.98 -22.20 -17.75
C GLY A 574 31.18 -21.43 -17.18
N ASP A 575 31.22 -21.12 -15.89
CA ASP A 575 32.39 -20.48 -15.28
C ASP A 575 33.62 -21.39 -15.30
N LYS A 576 34.80 -20.78 -15.49
CA LYS A 576 36.08 -21.48 -15.40
C LYS A 576 36.57 -21.44 -13.95
N VAL A 577 36.83 -22.60 -13.38
CA VAL A 577 37.35 -22.76 -12.02
C VAL A 577 38.68 -23.50 -12.02
N ASN A 578 39.53 -23.18 -11.06
CA ASN A 578 40.75 -23.92 -10.74
C ASN A 578 40.50 -24.88 -9.58
N LYS A 579 41.41 -25.83 -9.42
CA LYS A 579 41.45 -26.70 -8.23
C LYS A 579 41.59 -25.84 -6.97
N GLY A 580 40.69 -26.01 -6.02
CA GLY A 580 40.65 -25.25 -4.77
C GLY A 580 39.68 -24.06 -4.77
N ASP A 581 39.11 -23.69 -5.91
CA ASP A 581 38.13 -22.61 -5.98
C ASP A 581 36.80 -23.04 -5.35
N VAL A 582 36.21 -22.16 -4.54
CA VAL A 582 34.92 -22.42 -3.91
C VAL A 582 33.78 -22.18 -4.89
N ILE A 583 32.93 -23.19 -5.07
CA ILE A 583 31.80 -23.18 -5.99
C ILE A 583 30.53 -22.69 -5.28
N ALA A 584 30.32 -23.14 -4.04
CA ALA A 584 29.12 -22.86 -3.25
C ALA A 584 29.36 -23.14 -1.75
N TYR A 585 28.40 -22.78 -0.90
CA TYR A 585 28.37 -23.14 0.53
C TYR A 585 27.06 -23.83 0.89
N ILE A 586 27.17 -24.93 1.63
CA ILE A 586 26.02 -25.69 2.17
C ILE A 586 26.05 -25.61 3.69
N GLN A 587 24.94 -25.20 4.27
CA GLN A 587 24.71 -25.21 5.71
C GLN A 587 24.14 -26.57 6.13
N ARG A 588 24.81 -27.24 7.08
CA ARG A 588 24.31 -28.51 7.63
C ARG A 588 23.02 -28.29 8.42
N PRO A 589 22.14 -29.29 8.49
CA PRO A 589 21.11 -29.33 9.52
C PRO A 589 21.80 -29.26 10.88
N THR A 590 21.39 -28.33 11.75
CA THR A 590 21.83 -28.34 13.14
C THR A 590 21.35 -29.64 13.78
N ALA A 591 22.28 -30.46 14.30
CA ALA A 591 21.91 -31.53 15.22
C ALA A 591 21.19 -30.87 16.42
N GLU A 592 20.02 -31.41 16.79
CA GLU A 592 19.17 -30.89 17.87
C GLU A 592 19.92 -30.64 19.19
#